data_AF-A0A7J9ICX6-F1
#
_entry.id   AF-A0A7J9ICX6-F1
#
_cell.length_a   1.000
_cell.length_b   1.000
_cell.length_c   1.000
_cell.angle_alpha   90.00
_cell.angle_beta   90.00
_cell.angle_gamma   90.00
#
_symmetry.space_group_name_H-M   'P 1'
#
loop_
_entity.id
_entity.type
_entity.pdbx_description
1 polymer ?
#
loop_
_entity_poly.entity_id
_entity_poly.type
_entity_poly.pdbx_seq_one_letter_code
_entity_poly.pdbx_strand_id
1 'polypeptide(L)' 'MRRFRLPENAKMDQIKASMENGVLTVTIPKLEVKKPDVKSIEISS' A
#
# COMPACT_ATOMS: atom_id res chain seq x y z
N MET A 1 -10.30 5.79 20.91
CA MET A 1 -9.44 6.12 19.74
C MET A 1 -9.11 4.83 18.99
N ARG A 2 -9.38 4.75 17.68
CA ARG A 2 -9.02 3.60 16.85
C ARG A 2 -7.70 3.90 16.16
N ARG A 3 -6.61 3.22 16.56
CA ARG A 3 -5.26 3.44 16.06
C ARG A 3 -4.83 2.27 15.19
N PHE A 4 -4.41 2.55 13.96
CA PHE A 4 -3.87 1.55 13.04
C PHE A 4 -2.36 1.74 12.94
N ARG A 5 -1.60 0.64 12.93
CA ARG A 5 -0.17 0.68 12.61
C ARG A 5 -0.03 0.75 11.10
N LEU A 6 0.72 1.74 10.62
CA LEU A 6 1.06 1.86 9.21
C LEU A 6 2.24 0.94 8.90
N PRO A 7 2.30 0.35 7.70
CA PRO A 7 3.47 -0.39 7.26
C PRO A 7 4.66 0.56 7.03
N GLU A 8 5.88 0.07 7.17
CA GLU A 8 7.11 0.88 7.06
C GLU A 8 7.27 1.52 5.68
N ASN A 9 6.65 0.96 4.65
CA ASN A 9 6.68 1.47 3.29
C ASN A 9 5.55 2.47 2.97
N ALA A 10 4.89 3.05 3.97
CA ALA A 10 3.85 4.06 3.75
C ALA A 10 4.47 5.45 3.49
N LYS A 11 4.01 6.16 2.45
CA LYS A 11 4.33 7.58 2.23
C LYS A 11 3.45 8.43 3.16
N MET A 12 3.92 8.70 4.38
CA MET A 12 3.13 9.44 5.39
C MET A 12 2.68 10.83 4.94
N ASP A 13 3.50 11.50 4.14
CA ASP A 13 3.23 12.85 3.61
C ASP A 13 2.03 12.89 2.63
N GLN A 14 1.69 11.74 2.02
CA GLN A 14 0.64 11.65 1.00
C GLN A 14 -0.62 10.90 1.49
N ILE A 15 -0.79 10.75 2.81
CA ILE A 15 -2.00 10.15 3.36
C ILE A 15 -3.20 11.06 3.03
N LYS A 16 -4.26 10.47 2.47
CA LYS A 16 -5.52 11.16 2.18
C LYS A 16 -6.64 10.55 3.01
N ALA A 17 -7.51 11.39 3.54
CA ALA A 17 -8.72 10.96 4.24
C ALA A 17 -9.92 11.73 3.67
N SER A 18 -10.98 10.99 3.35
CA SER A 18 -12.22 11.54 2.79
C SER A 18 -13.41 10.93 3.52
N MET A 19 -14.43 11.74 3.81
CA MET A 19 -15.68 11.30 4.40
C MET A 19 -16.78 11.37 3.35
N GLU A 20 -17.43 10.26 3.06
CA GLU A 20 -18.53 10.20 2.09
C GLU A 20 -19.65 9.31 2.64
N ASN A 21 -20.90 9.79 2.62
CA ASN A 21 -22.08 9.07 3.12
C ASN A 21 -21.93 8.52 4.56
N GLY A 22 -21.21 9.25 5.43
CA GLY A 22 -20.94 8.81 6.81
C GLY A 22 -19.82 7.77 6.95
N VAL A 23 -19.14 7.41 5.86
CA VAL A 23 -18.00 6.50 5.84
C VAL A 23 -16.70 7.28 5.69
N LEU A 24 -15.77 7.08 6.63
CA LEU A 24 -14.43 7.64 6.58
C LEU A 24 -13.50 6.68 5.82
N THR A 25 -13.09 7.08 4.62
CA THR A 25 -12.12 6.37 3.80
C THR A 25 -10.73 6.98 4.01
N VAL A 26 -9.76 6.14 4.37
CA VAL A 26 -8.36 6.55 4.56
C VAL A 26 -7.48 5.82 3.54
N THR A 27 -6.83 6.59 2.68
CA THR A 27 -5.94 6.10 1.63
C THR A 27 -4.49 6.33 2.03
N ILE A 28 -3.74 5.24 2.14
CA ILE A 28 -2.31 5.26 2.49
C ILE A 28 -1.52 4.82 1.25
N PRO A 29 -0.87 5.75 0.53
CA PRO A 29 -0.03 5.38 -0.61
C PRO A 29 1.20 4.62 -0.14
N LYS A 30 1.47 3.49 -0.81
CA LYS A 30 2.70 2.71 -0.60
C LYS A 30 3.84 3.32 -1.44
N LEU A 31 5.05 3.26 -0.91
CA LEU A 31 6.27 3.47 -1.69
C LEU A 31 6.31 2.44 -2.81
N GLU A 32 6.70 2.87 -4.01
CA GLU A 32 6.94 1.96 -5.13
C GLU A 32 8.09 1.03 -4.75
N VAL A 33 7.72 -0.16 -4.29
CA VAL A 33 8.67 -1.25 -4.11
C VAL A 33 8.99 -1.71 -5.51
N LYS A 34 10.26 -1.59 -5.95
CA LYS A 34 10.72 -2.24 -7.19
C LYS A 34 10.24 -3.68 -7.12
N LYS A 35 9.29 -4.04 -7.99
CA LYS A 35 8.80 -5.42 -8.06
C LYS A 35 10.04 -6.29 -8.25
N PRO A 36 10.23 -7.33 -7.43
CA PRO A 36 11.31 -8.27 -7.69
C PRO A 36 11.14 -8.74 -9.13
N ASP A 37 12.20 -8.61 -9.92
CA ASP A 37 12.24 -9.09 -11.30
C ASP A 37 11.96 -10.60 -11.22
N VAL A 38 10.72 -10.99 -11.53
CA VAL A 38 10.28 -12.37 -11.43
C VAL A 38 10.96 -13.10 -12.57
N LYS A 39 12.11 -13.71 -12.28
CA LYS A 39 12.79 -14.59 -13.22
C LYS A 39 11.93 -15.84 -13.40
N SER A 40 11.18 -15.91 -14.49
CA SER A 40 10.55 -17.15 -14.94
C SER A 40 11.66 -18.16 -15.26
N ILE A 41 11.74 -19.24 -14.47
CA ILE A 41 12.61 -20.37 -14.78
C ILE A 41 11.77 -21.36 -15.59
N GLU A 42 12.10 -21.51 -16.86
CA GLU A 42 11.48 -22.51 -17.73
C GLU A 42 12.11 -23.88 -17.42
N ILE A 43 11.28 -24.87 -17.08
CA ILE A 43 11.72 -26.25 -16.86
C ILE A 43 11.37 -27.02 -18.13
N SER A 44 12.37 -27.38 -18.93
CA SER A 44 12.23 -28.32 -20.04
C SER A 44 12.53 -29.74 -19.55
N SER A 45 11.61 -30.67 -19.80
CA SER A 45 11.83 -32.12 -19.63
C SER A 45 12.63 -32.72 -20.78
#